data_AF-A0A5D9CZA1-F1
#
_entry.id   AF-A0A5D9CZA1-F1
#
_cell.length_a   1.000
_cell.length_b   1.000
_cell.length_c   1.000
_cell.angle_alpha   90.00
_cell.angle_beta   90.00
_cell.angle_gamma   90.00
#
_symmetry.space_group_name_H-M   'P 1'
#
loop_
_entity.id
_entity.type
_entity.pdbx_description
1 polymer ?
#
loop_
_entity_poly.entity_id
_entity_poly.type
_entity_poly.pdbx_seq_one_letter_code
_entity_poly.pdbx_strand_id
1 'polypeptide(L)'
;MGRLTETEKWTNEETQKLIDLAKAGHTASEICKELGRTYGAIATKATRIKLQYRNAKSPPDFDPSKQKDMPCMTCRSPMISEWIGNRICEECKDSNAFREIASSAVGGSTGGRRTPVSGAP
;
A
#
# COMPACT_ATOMS: atom_id res chain seq x y z
N MET A 1 -30.82 -8.79 3.51
CA MET A 1 -29.68 -8.00 3.99
C MET A 1 -30.08 -6.52 3.95
N GLY A 2 -30.60 -5.99 5.06
CA GLY A 2 -31.08 -4.60 5.14
C GLY A 2 -29.91 -3.62 5.01
N ARG A 3 -30.02 -2.70 4.06
CA ARG A 3 -29.10 -1.59 3.88
C ARG A 3 -29.33 -0.60 5.01
N LEU A 4 -28.47 -0.58 6.02
CA LEU A 4 -28.46 0.41 7.11
C LEU A 4 -28.01 1.77 6.53
N THR A 5 -28.88 2.42 5.77
CA THR A 5 -28.75 3.83 5.37
C THR A 5 -29.75 4.66 6.14
N GLU A 6 -29.65 4.63 7.46
CA GLU A 6 -30.15 5.75 8.26
C GLU A 6 -28.95 6.61 8.60
N THR A 7 -28.95 7.81 8.04
CA THR A 7 -28.06 8.91 8.38
C THR A 7 -28.37 9.38 9.80
N GLU A 8 -28.20 8.50 10.79
CA GLU A 8 -28.30 8.88 12.17
C GLU A 8 -27.23 9.94 12.44
N LYS A 9 -27.70 11.12 12.83
CA LYS A 9 -26.85 12.24 13.15
C LYS A 9 -26.00 11.81 14.34
N TRP A 10 -24.68 11.85 14.17
CA TRP A 10 -23.73 11.65 15.27
C TRP A 10 -24.13 12.53 16.45
N THR A 11 -24.50 11.91 17.56
CA THR A 11 -24.72 12.63 18.81
C THR A 11 -23.38 13.11 19.38
N ASN A 12 -23.44 14.12 20.25
CA ASN A 12 -22.25 14.60 20.95
C ASN A 12 -21.67 13.49 21.85
N GLU A 13 -22.51 12.65 22.42
CA GLU A 13 -22.11 11.51 23.25
C GLU A 13 -21.35 10.45 22.44
N GLU A 14 -21.84 10.07 21.26
CA GLU A 14 -21.12 9.15 20.35
C GLU A 14 -19.78 9.75 19.90
N THR A 15 -19.74 11.06 19.64
CA THR A 15 -18.51 11.75 19.25
C THR A 15 -17.50 11.76 20.40
N GLN A 16 -17.94 11.96 21.64
CA GLN A 16 -17.08 11.93 22.82
C GLN A 16 -16.52 10.53 23.08
N LYS A 17 -17.35 9.49 22.96
CA LYS A 17 -16.91 8.09 23.07
C LYS A 17 -15.86 7.74 22.01
N LEU A 18 -16.04 8.21 20.77
CA LEU A 18 -15.06 8.02 19.70
C LEU A 18 -13.70 8.64 20.06
N ILE A 19 -13.69 9.85 20.63
CA ILE A 19 -12.47 10.54 21.05
C ILE A 19 -11.79 9.80 22.22
N ASP A 20 -12.57 9.36 23.20
CA ASP A 20 -12.06 8.63 24.36
C ASP A 20 -11.39 7.31 23.97
N LEU A 21 -12.08 6.50 23.15
CA LEU A 21 -11.55 5.22 22.66
C LEU A 21 -10.31 5.40 21.78
N ALA A 22 -10.28 6.45 20.95
CA ALA A 22 -9.11 6.76 20.13
C ALA A 22 -7.90 7.17 20.99
N LYS A 23 -8.13 7.95 22.06
CA LYS A 23 -7.08 8.32 23.04
C LYS A 23 -6.60 7.13 23.85
N ALA A 24 -7.49 6.19 24.18
CA ALA A 24 -7.15 4.93 24.82
C ALA A 24 -6.35 3.98 23.90
N GLY A 25 -6.21 4.32 22.61
CA GLY A 25 -5.38 3.59 21.66
C GLY A 25 -6.08 2.40 21.00
N HIS A 26 -7.42 2.33 21.07
CA HIS A 26 -8.18 1.30 20.37
C HIS A 26 -8.07 1.45 18.86
N THR A 27 -8.12 0.31 18.17
CA THR A 27 -8.18 0.27 16.71
C THR A 27 -9.59 0.57 16.21
N ALA A 28 -9.71 1.03 14.97
CA ALA A 28 -11.02 1.28 14.36
C ALA A 28 -11.94 0.05 14.39
N SER A 29 -11.41 -1.18 14.36
CA SER A 29 -12.23 -2.39 14.43
C SER A 29 -12.87 -2.59 15.80
N GLU A 30 -12.15 -2.29 16.89
CA GLU A 30 -12.67 -2.34 18.25
C GLU A 30 -13.72 -1.23 18.46
N ILE A 31 -13.41 -0.03 17.98
CA ILE A 31 -14.34 1.12 18.03
C ILE A 31 -15.64 0.81 17.26
N CYS A 32 -15.57 0.09 16.13
CA CYS A 32 -16.77 -0.37 15.41
C CYS A 32 -17.65 -1.28 16.25
N LYS A 33 -17.04 -2.21 16.99
CA LYS A 33 -17.77 -3.15 17.85
C LYS A 33 -18.44 -2.43 19.02
N GLU A 34 -17.72 -1.49 19.63
CA GLU A 34 -18.21 -0.72 20.79
C GLU A 34 -19.34 0.25 20.42
N LEU A 35 -19.23 0.95 19.29
CA LEU A 35 -20.24 1.90 18.84
C LEU A 35 -21.37 1.26 18.00
N GLY A 36 -21.24 -0.01 17.63
CA GLY A 36 -22.20 -0.68 16.73
C GLY A 36 -22.28 -0.06 15.33
N ARG A 37 -21.24 0.69 14.92
CA ARG A 37 -21.20 1.42 13.65
C ARG A 37 -20.30 0.73 12.64
N THR A 38 -20.51 1.03 11.36
CA THR A 38 -19.62 0.54 10.29
C THR A 38 -18.29 1.27 10.29
N TYR A 39 -17.24 0.59 9.84
CA TYR A 39 -15.90 1.16 9.68
C TYR A 39 -15.91 2.45 8.85
N GLY A 40 -16.66 2.48 7.75
CA GLY A 40 -16.76 3.65 6.88
C GLY A 40 -17.35 4.88 7.60
N ALA A 41 -18.32 4.68 8.49
CA ALA A 41 -18.93 5.77 9.27
C ALA A 41 -17.94 6.36 10.28
N ILE A 42 -17.22 5.49 11.00
CA ILE A 42 -16.19 5.90 11.98
C ILE A 42 -15.03 6.59 11.28
N ALA A 43 -14.50 6.02 10.19
CA ALA A 43 -13.42 6.62 9.42
C ALA A 43 -13.80 8.01 8.90
N THR A 44 -14.98 8.14 8.27
CA THR A 44 -15.46 9.43 7.76
C THR A 44 -15.63 10.46 8.87
N LYS A 45 -16.18 10.08 10.03
CA LYS A 45 -16.32 10.98 11.18
C LYS A 45 -14.97 11.38 11.73
N ALA A 46 -14.07 10.43 11.97
CA ALA A 46 -12.72 10.67 12.49
C ALA A 46 -11.93 11.64 11.58
N THR A 47 -12.02 11.47 10.25
CA THR A 47 -11.43 12.41 9.29
C THR A 47 -12.00 13.82 9.43
N ARG A 48 -13.33 13.96 9.59
CA ARG A 48 -13.99 15.28 9.75
C ARG A 48 -13.60 15.99 11.05
N ILE A 49 -13.42 15.23 12.15
CA ILE A 49 -12.99 15.78 13.44
C ILE A 49 -11.46 15.78 13.61
N LYS A 50 -10.70 15.42 12.55
CA LYS A 50 -9.23 15.30 12.54
C LYS A 50 -8.67 14.46 13.70
N LEU A 51 -9.39 13.43 14.09
CA LEU A 51 -8.98 12.50 15.15
C LEU A 51 -8.08 11.41 14.57
N GLN A 52 -6.94 11.19 15.19
CA GLN A 52 -6.07 10.05 14.89
C GLN A 52 -6.35 8.94 15.90
N TYR A 53 -6.53 7.72 15.39
CA TYR A 53 -6.65 6.50 16.18
C TYR A 53 -5.56 5.52 15.74
N ARG A 54 -5.28 4.52 16.59
CA ARG A 54 -4.28 3.49 16.28
C ARG A 54 -4.70 2.73 15.03
N ASN A 55 -3.93 2.86 13.96
CA ASN A 55 -4.16 2.07 12.75
C ASN A 55 -3.71 0.63 13.04
N ALA A 56 -4.59 -0.35 12.81
CA ALA A 56 -4.23 -1.77 12.94
C ALA A 56 -3.12 -2.18 11.94
N LYS A 57 -2.87 -1.37 10.90
CA LYS A 57 -1.71 -1.51 10.00
C LYS A 57 -0.46 -0.79 10.50
N SER A 58 -0.18 -0.79 11.80
CA SER A 58 1.22 -0.62 12.19
C SER A 58 2.02 -1.69 11.43
N PRO A 59 3.10 -1.34 10.72
CA PRO A 59 3.93 -2.36 10.09
C PRO A 59 4.29 -3.37 11.18
N PRO A 60 4.06 -4.68 10.96
CA PRO A 60 4.47 -5.68 11.94
C PRO A 60 5.94 -5.43 12.25
N ASP A 61 6.34 -5.59 13.52
CA ASP A 61 7.76 -5.67 13.88
C ASP A 61 8.44 -6.55 12.83
N PHE A 62 9.41 -5.97 12.13
CA PHE A 62 10.04 -6.57 10.96
C PHE A 62 10.48 -7.99 11.33
N ASP A 63 9.74 -8.98 10.85
CA ASP A 63 10.02 -10.38 11.09
C ASP A 63 10.86 -10.89 9.91
N PRO A 64 12.19 -11.00 10.06
CA PRO A 64 13.08 -11.42 8.97
C PRO A 64 12.73 -12.82 8.44
N SER A 65 12.05 -13.65 9.25
CA SER A 65 11.65 -15.02 8.87
C SER A 65 10.50 -15.07 7.84
N LYS A 66 9.77 -13.96 7.63
CA LYS A 66 8.68 -13.84 6.65
C LYS A 66 9.12 -13.23 5.32
N GLN A 67 10.40 -12.94 5.15
CA GLN A 67 10.92 -12.46 3.87
C GLN A 67 10.80 -13.58 2.84
N LYS A 68 9.93 -13.37 1.84
CA LYS A 68 9.79 -14.32 0.73
C LYS A 68 10.96 -14.10 -0.21
N ASP A 69 11.63 -15.19 -0.60
CA ASP A 69 12.50 -15.17 -1.76
C ASP A 69 11.68 -14.67 -2.95
N MET A 70 12.15 -13.60 -3.58
CA MET A 70 11.49 -13.04 -4.75
C MET A 70 12.53 -12.91 -5.86
N PRO A 71 12.20 -13.33 -7.09
CA PRO A 71 13.14 -13.18 -8.18
C PRO A 71 13.35 -11.70 -8.51
N CYS A 72 14.60 -11.30 -8.69
CA CYS A 72 14.97 -10.02 -9.27
C CYS A 72 14.27 -9.84 -10.63
N MET A 73 13.68 -8.67 -10.88
CA MET A 73 13.02 -8.39 -12.17
C MET A 73 14.00 -8.28 -13.35
N THR A 74 15.30 -8.08 -13.08
CA THR A 74 16.34 -7.98 -14.10
C THR A 74 16.96 -9.35 -14.40
N CYS A 75 17.53 -10.01 -13.40
CA CYS A 75 18.28 -11.25 -13.58
C CYS A 75 17.51 -12.53 -13.18
N ARG A 76 16.33 -12.40 -12.56
CA ARG A 76 15.51 -13.50 -12.00
C ARG A 76 16.17 -14.31 -10.89
N SER A 77 17.37 -13.93 -10.44
CA SER A 77 18.01 -14.55 -9.28
C SER A 77 17.16 -14.35 -8.02
N PRO A 78 17.08 -15.36 -7.14
CA PRO A 78 16.41 -15.22 -5.85
C PRO A 78 17.16 -14.19 -5.00
N MET A 79 16.43 -13.23 -4.45
CA MET A 79 17.01 -12.19 -3.60
C MET A 79 16.11 -11.87 -2.40
N ILE A 80 16.73 -11.38 -1.32
CA ILE A 80 16.03 -10.87 -0.15
C ILE A 80 15.66 -9.40 -0.43
N SER A 81 14.37 -9.11 -0.55
CA SER A 81 13.89 -7.72 -0.69
C SER A 81 13.79 -7.05 0.67
N GLU A 82 14.63 -6.04 0.93
CA GLU A 82 14.59 -5.24 2.16
C GLU A 82 13.24 -4.52 2.38
N TRP A 83 12.49 -4.21 1.31
CA TRP A 83 11.13 -3.67 1.38
C TRP A 83 10.27 -4.15 0.20
N ILE A 84 8.94 -4.09 0.34
CA ILE A 84 7.94 -4.59 -0.64
C ILE A 84 8.09 -3.99 -2.06
N GLY A 85 8.73 -2.83 -2.17
CA GLY A 85 9.02 -2.14 -3.43
C GLY A 85 10.37 -2.49 -4.06
N ASN A 86 11.27 -3.20 -3.36
CA ASN A 86 12.58 -3.56 -3.89
C ASN A 86 12.47 -4.80 -4.79
N ARG A 87 12.49 -4.61 -6.10
CA ARG A 87 12.33 -5.69 -7.10
C ARG A 87 13.59 -5.97 -7.92
N ILE A 88 14.71 -5.33 -7.60
CA ILE A 88 16.00 -5.47 -8.31
C ILE A 88 17.09 -5.79 -7.27
N CYS A 89 17.94 -6.79 -7.52
CA CYS A 89 18.99 -7.17 -6.58
C CYS A 89 20.09 -6.10 -6.51
N GLU A 90 20.87 -6.06 -5.43
CA GLU A 90 21.95 -5.08 -5.24
C GLU A 90 22.94 -5.08 -6.42
N GLU A 91 23.33 -6.27 -6.89
CA GLU A 91 24.19 -6.40 -8.07
C GLU A 91 23.58 -5.77 -9.33
N CYS A 92 22.26 -5.87 -9.52
CA CYS A 92 21.55 -5.26 -10.65
C CYS A 92 21.21 -3.78 -10.42
N LYS A 93 21.24 -3.28 -9.18
CA LYS A 93 21.10 -1.85 -8.86
C LYS A 93 22.41 -1.10 -9.15
N ASP A 94 23.55 -1.70 -8.77
CA ASP A 94 24.88 -1.14 -9.01
C ASP A 94 25.35 -1.32 -10.45
N SER A 95 24.90 -2.38 -11.12
CA SER A 95 25.08 -2.51 -12.57
C SER A 95 24.27 -1.45 -13.28
N ASN A 96 24.94 -0.63 -14.08
CA ASN A 96 24.42 0.54 -14.79
C ASN A 96 23.36 0.24 -15.88
N ALA A 97 22.56 -0.82 -15.77
CA ALA A 97 21.48 -1.15 -16.70
C ALA A 97 20.27 -0.19 -16.59
N PHE A 98 20.17 0.60 -15.51
CA PHE A 98 19.06 1.53 -15.30
C PHE A 98 19.35 3.00 -15.66
N ARG A 99 20.61 3.47 -15.68
CA ARG A 99 20.88 4.89 -15.98
C ARG A 99 20.92 5.20 -17.48
N GLU A 100 21.18 4.21 -18.34
CA GLU A 100 21.36 4.47 -19.77
C GLU A 100 20.06 4.58 -20.57
N ILE A 101 18.91 4.13 -20.03
CA ILE A 101 17.60 4.31 -20.69
C ILE A 101 16.99 5.69 -20.37
N ALA A 102 17.28 6.26 -19.19
CA ALA A 102 16.76 7.57 -18.79
C ALA A 102 17.42 8.75 -19.54
N SER A 103 18.64 8.57 -20.03
CA SER A 103 19.36 9.61 -20.79
C SER A 103 18.99 9.67 -22.28
N SER A 104 18.27 8.68 -22.82
CA SER A 104 17.91 8.62 -24.25
C SER A 104 16.48 9.07 -24.55
N ALA A 105 15.67 9.45 -23.55
CA ALA A 105 14.29 9.88 -23.73
C ALA A 105 14.11 11.41 -23.86
N VAL A 106 15.13 12.12 -24.34
CA VAL A 106 15.01 13.51 -24.83
C VAL A 106 15.50 13.61 -26.28
N GLY A 107 14.83 12.93 -27.18
CA GLY A 107 15.09 13.03 -28.62
C GLY A 107 13.97 12.40 -29.41
N GLY A 108 13.10 13.24 -29.97
CA GLY A 108 11.91 12.81 -30.68
C GLY A 108 12.19 12.05 -31.98
N SER A 109 11.11 11.37 -32.41
CA SER A 109 10.72 11.06 -33.78
C SER A 109 11.48 10.01 -34.60
N THR A 110 10.64 9.20 -35.25
CA THR A 110 10.88 8.21 -36.31
C THR A 110 11.43 6.89 -35.78
N GLY A 111 10.72 5.76 -35.81
CA GLY A 111 9.83 5.27 -36.85
C GLY A 111 10.36 3.89 -37.25
N GLY A 112 9.51 2.87 -37.30
CA GLY A 112 9.86 1.61 -37.97
C GLY A 112 9.58 0.35 -37.18
N ARG A 113 8.39 -0.22 -37.43
CA ARG A 113 8.09 -1.64 -37.25
C ARG A 113 9.14 -2.51 -37.95
N ARG A 114 9.46 -3.67 -37.38
CA ARG A 114 9.18 -4.99 -37.99
C ARG A 114 9.47 -6.14 -37.03
N THR A 115 8.54 -7.08 -37.01
CA THR A 115 8.55 -8.37 -36.31
C THR A 115 9.66 -9.30 -36.83
N PRO A 116 10.23 -10.19 -36.00
CA PRO A 116 11.15 -11.22 -36.47
C PRO A 116 10.37 -12.42 -36.99
N VAL A 117 10.66 -12.85 -38.23
CA VAL A 117 10.31 -14.19 -38.73
C VAL A 117 11.60 -14.98 -38.92
N SER A 118 11.61 -16.18 -38.35
CA SER A 118 12.70 -17.14 -38.30
C SER A 118 13.05 -17.71 -39.67
N GLY A 119 14.32 -18.11 -39.86
CA GLY A 119 14.74 -18.96 -40.98
C GLY A 119 16.24 -19.15 -41.08
N ALA A 120 16.74 -20.26 -40.51
CA ALA A 120 17.99 -20.95 -40.89
C ALA A 120 17.82 -21.61 -42.29
N PRO A 121 18.81 -22.28 -42.93
CA PRO A 121 20.14 -22.73 -42.50
C PRO A 121 21.34 -21.92 -43.04
#